data_AF-A0A7W4J8X3-F1
#
_entry.id   AF-A0A7W4J8X3-F1
#
_cell.length_a   1.000
_cell.length_b   1.000
_cell.length_c   1.000
_cell.angle_alpha   90.00
_cell.angle_beta   90.00
_cell.angle_gamma   90.00
#
_symmetry.space_group_name_H-M   'P 1'
#
loop_
_entity.id
_entity.type
_entity.pdbx_description
1 polymer ?
#
loop_
_entity_poly.entity_id
_entity_poly.type
_entity_poly.pdbx_seq_one_letter_code
_entity_poly.pdbx_strand_id
1 'polypeptide(L)'
;MDHAIAIITGFLLGLFGLIVSAIAVIEQFVRTILASVGIVGELQTALLVILLAGLIVGAFRMFGGIFAVLICTILILMLAHAVFATTFLPAGGSV
;
A
#
# COMPACT_ATOMS: atom_id res chain seq x y z
N MET A 1 18.58 12.33 6.72
CA MET A 1 17.54 11.34 7.10
C MET A 1 16.37 11.39 6.13
N ASP A 2 16.12 12.56 5.53
CA ASP A 2 15.03 12.83 4.57
C ASP A 2 15.10 11.95 3.32
N HIS A 3 16.30 11.69 2.79
CA HIS A 3 16.46 10.78 1.66
C HIS A 3 16.03 9.34 1.95
N ALA A 4 16.33 8.82 3.15
CA ALA A 4 15.92 7.46 3.52
C ALA A 4 14.40 7.36 3.68
N ILE A 5 13.78 8.38 4.30
CA ILE A 5 12.32 8.47 4.45
C ILE A 5 11.65 8.54 3.06
N ALA A 6 12.18 9.37 2.15
CA ALA A 6 11.66 9.48 0.79
C ALA A 6 11.75 8.15 0.02
N ILE A 7 12.87 7.43 0.13
CA ILE A 7 13.05 6.11 -0.52
C ILE A 7 12.02 5.09 0.00
N ILE A 8 11.89 4.96 1.33
CA ILE A 8 10.97 3.98 1.92
C ILE A 8 9.51 4.34 1.61
N THR A 9 9.18 5.64 1.63
CA THR A 9 7.85 6.13 1.24
C THR A 9 7.56 5.83 -0.23
N GLY A 10 8.55 6.04 -1.12
CA GLY A 10 8.46 5.66 -2.52
C GLY A 10 8.26 4.17 -2.72
N PHE A 11 8.93 3.32 -1.93
CA PHE A 11 8.72 1.88 -1.94
C PHE A 11 7.31 1.49 -1.48
N LEU A 12 6.79 2.10 -0.42
CA LEU A 12 5.42 1.85 0.07
C LEU A 12 4.39 2.20 -1.00
N LEU A 13 4.51 3.39 -1.61
CA LEU A 13 3.62 3.85 -2.67
C LEU A 13 3.74 2.98 -3.93
N GLY A 14 4.97 2.60 -4.30
CA GLY A 14 5.23 1.72 -5.43
C GLY A 14 4.65 0.32 -5.25
N LEU A 15 4.82 -0.27 -4.06
CA LEU A 15 4.24 -1.58 -3.73
C LEU A 15 2.71 -1.52 -3.72
N PHE A 16 2.13 -0.46 -3.16
CA PHE A 16 0.70 -0.23 -3.19
C PHE A 16 0.17 -0.11 -4.63
N GLY A 17 0.83 0.71 -5.46
CA GLY A 17 0.49 0.87 -6.87
C GLY A 17 0.60 -0.45 -7.65
N LEU A 18 1.64 -1.25 -7.39
CA LEU A 18 1.83 -2.57 -7.98
C LEU A 18 0.69 -3.52 -7.63
N ILE A 19 0.27 -3.55 -6.36
CA ILE A 19 -0.85 -4.38 -5.90
C ILE A 19 -2.14 -3.96 -6.59
N VAL A 20 -2.47 -2.66 -6.56
CA VAL A 20 -3.68 -2.14 -7.20
C VAL A 20 -3.68 -2.42 -8.70
N SER A 21 -2.53 -2.26 -9.38
CA SER A 21 -2.38 -2.57 -10.79
C SER A 21 -2.62 -4.06 -11.09
N ALA A 22 -2.02 -4.96 -10.31
CA ALA A 22 -2.24 -6.40 -10.45
C ALA A 22 -3.71 -6.77 -10.25
N ILE A 23 -4.37 -6.20 -9.24
CA ILE A 23 -5.80 -6.40 -8.96
C ILE A 23 -6.64 -5.95 -10.16
N ALA A 24 -6.37 -4.76 -10.70
CA ALA A 24 -7.11 -4.22 -11.86
C ALA A 24 -6.95 -5.09 -13.12
N VAL A 25 -5.75 -5.62 -13.37
CA VAL A 25 -5.51 -6.54 -14.49
C VAL A 25 -6.31 -7.82 -14.34
N ILE A 26 -6.33 -8.40 -13.13
CA ILE A 26 -7.10 -9.62 -12.85
C ILE A 26 -8.61 -9.35 -12.98
N GLU A 27 -9.09 -8.23 -12.44
CA GLU A 27 -10.49 -7.84 -12.55
C GLU A 27 -10.91 -7.71 -14.03
N GLN A 28 -10.11 -7.02 -14.84
CA GLN A 28 -10.41 -6.81 -16.26
C GLN A 28 -10.42 -8.14 -17.03
N PHE A 29 -9.46 -9.03 -16.75
CA PHE A 29 -9.41 -10.35 -17.36
C PHE A 29 -10.66 -11.18 -17.04
N VAL A 30 -11.06 -11.21 -15.77
CA VAL A 30 -12.26 -11.95 -15.33
C VAL A 30 -13.52 -11.30 -15.91
N ARG A 31 -13.60 -9.97 -15.96
CA ARG A 31 -14.72 -9.24 -16.58
C ARG A 31 -14.90 -9.66 -18.05
N THR A 32 -13.82 -9.76 -18.81
CA THR A 32 -13.86 -10.21 -20.21
C THR A 32 -14.33 -11.66 -20.32
N ILE A 33 -13.90 -12.56 -19.42
CA ILE A 33 -14.36 -13.95 -19.39
C ILE A 33 -15.85 -14.05 -19.05
N LEU A 34 -16.33 -13.32 -18.04
CA LEU A 34 -17.76 -13.34 -17.71
C LEU A 34 -18.61 -12.85 -18.89
N ALA A 35 -18.16 -11.78 -19.55
CA ALA A 35 -18.82 -11.26 -20.74
C ALA A 35 -18.83 -12.26 -21.89
N SER A 36 -17.76 -13.04 -22.09
CA SER A 36 -17.71 -14.05 -23.16
C SER A 36 -18.63 -15.25 -22.92
N VAL A 37 -18.96 -15.54 -21.65
CA VAL A 37 -19.92 -16.59 -21.26
C VAL A 37 -21.37 -16.05 -21.20
N GLY A 38 -21.58 -14.77 -21.51
CA GLY A 38 -22.90 -14.13 -21.51
C GLY A 38 -23.37 -13.64 -20.14
N ILE A 39 -22.50 -13.63 -19.13
CA ILE A 39 -22.78 -13.08 -17.81
C ILE A 39 -22.55 -11.57 -17.85
N VAL A 40 -23.64 -10.81 -17.87
CA VAL A 40 -23.66 -9.35 -17.95
C VAL A 40 -24.60 -8.74 -16.88
N GLY A 41 -24.44 -7.45 -16.61
CA GLY A 41 -25.33 -6.72 -15.70
C GLY A 41 -25.01 -6.94 -14.23
N GLU A 42 -26.04 -6.97 -13.38
CA GLU A 42 -25.90 -6.98 -11.91
C GLU A 42 -25.15 -8.22 -11.39
N LEU A 43 -25.37 -9.39 -12.00
CA LEU A 43 -24.68 -10.62 -11.62
C LEU A 43 -23.18 -10.54 -11.86
N GLN A 44 -22.76 -9.94 -12.98
CA GLN A 44 -21.34 -9.72 -13.28
C GLN A 44 -20.70 -8.82 -12.23
N THR A 45 -21.37 -7.72 -11.87
CA THR A 45 -20.90 -6.80 -10.83
C THR A 45 -20.78 -7.48 -9.47
N ALA A 46 -21.78 -8.27 -9.07
CA ALA A 46 -21.73 -9.01 -7.81
C ALA A 46 -20.55 -9.99 -7.75
N LEU A 47 -20.30 -10.74 -8.83
CA LEU A 47 -19.16 -11.66 -8.92
C LEU A 47 -17.82 -10.93 -8.87
N LEU A 48 -17.70 -9.80 -9.56
CA LEU A 48 -16.48 -8.99 -9.54
C LEU A 48 -16.21 -8.36 -8.17
N VAL A 49 -17.25 -7.94 -7.44
CA VAL A 49 -17.10 -7.44 -6.06
C VAL A 49 -16.60 -8.55 -5.12
N ILE A 50 -17.16 -9.75 -5.23
CA ILE A 50 -16.69 -10.91 -4.44
C ILE A 50 -15.24 -11.24 -4.78
N LEU A 51 -14.91 -11.28 -6.06
CA LEU A 51 -13.55 -11.47 -6.54
C LEU A 51 -12.60 -10.42 -5.97
N LEU A 52 -12.96 -9.13 -6.09
CA LEU A 52 -12.18 -8.01 -5.62
C LEU A 52 -11.93 -8.09 -4.10
N ALA A 53 -12.96 -8.41 -3.32
CA ALA A 53 -12.82 -8.63 -1.87
C ALA A 53 -11.82 -9.75 -1.57
N GLY A 54 -11.90 -10.87 -2.30
CA GLY A 54 -10.94 -11.98 -2.19
C GLY A 54 -9.51 -11.58 -2.53
N LEU A 55 -9.32 -10.82 -3.62
CA LEU A 55 -8.01 -10.30 -4.02
C LEU A 55 -7.43 -9.33 -3.00
N ILE A 56 -8.24 -8.44 -2.44
CA ILE A 56 -7.81 -7.49 -1.41
C ILE A 56 -7.31 -8.25 -0.18
N VAL A 57 -8.09 -9.21 0.32
CA VAL A 57 -7.69 -10.04 1.47
C VAL A 57 -6.42 -10.84 1.16
N GLY A 58 -6.35 -11.44 -0.04
CA GLY A 58 -5.16 -12.17 -0.49
C GLY A 58 -3.91 -11.28 -0.57
N ALA A 59 -4.05 -10.06 -1.11
CA ALA A 59 -2.97 -9.09 -1.21
C ALA A 59 -2.48 -8.64 0.16
N PHE A 60 -3.40 -8.27 1.07
CA PHE A 60 -3.02 -7.92 2.45
C PHE A 60 -2.35 -9.08 3.18
N ARG A 61 -2.80 -10.33 2.95
CA ARG A 61 -2.18 -11.50 3.56
C ARG A 61 -0.78 -11.79 3.01
N MET A 62 -0.56 -11.60 1.70
CA MET A 62 0.73 -11.85 1.06
C MET A 62 1.75 -10.72 1.33
N PHE A 63 1.31 -9.46 1.24
CA PHE A 63 2.19 -8.29 1.32
C PHE A 63 2.17 -7.60 2.69
N GLY A 64 1.24 -7.96 3.59
CA GLY A 64 1.10 -7.33 4.90
C GLY A 64 2.37 -7.43 5.75
N GLY A 65 3.13 -8.52 5.64
CA GLY A 65 4.43 -8.65 6.29
C GLY A 65 5.44 -7.61 5.79
N ILE A 66 5.54 -7.42 4.47
CA ILE A 66 6.44 -6.44 3.85
C ILE A 66 6.02 -5.01 4.24
N PHE A 67 4.73 -4.70 4.19
CA PHE A 67 4.21 -3.42 4.66
C PHE A 67 4.55 -3.17 6.13
N ALA A 68 4.38 -4.17 7.00
CA ALA A 68 4.69 -4.05 8.42
C ALA A 68 6.17 -3.72 8.65
N VAL A 69 7.08 -4.41 7.95
CA VAL A 69 8.53 -4.12 8.04
C VAL A 69 8.85 -2.71 7.56
N LEU A 70 8.31 -2.29 6.41
CA LEU A 70 8.56 -0.95 5.86
C LEU A 70 8.02 0.16 6.79
N ILE A 71 6.81 -0.02 7.32
CA ILE A 71 6.19 0.92 8.26
C ILE A 71 7.01 0.99 9.55
N CYS A 72 7.38 -0.15 10.13
CA CYS A 72 8.21 -0.19 11.34
C CYS A 72 9.54 0.54 11.13
N THR A 73 10.18 0.33 9.97
CA THR A 73 11.43 1.01 9.61
C THR A 73 11.24 2.53 9.53
N ILE A 74 10.17 3.00 8.89
CA ILE A 74 9.84 4.44 8.83
C ILE A 74 9.61 5.01 10.23
N LEU A 75 8.84 4.32 11.08
CA LEU A 75 8.55 4.80 12.44
C LEU A 75 9.83 4.89 13.28
N ILE A 76 10.74 3.91 13.17
CA ILE A 76 12.04 3.96 13.84
C ILE A 76 12.87 5.14 13.32
N LEU A 77 12.92 5.38 12.00
CA LEU A 77 13.65 6.50 11.42
C LEU A 77 13.07 7.86 11.83
N MET A 78 11.74 7.98 11.87
CA MET A 78 11.07 9.18 12.35
C MET A 78 11.34 9.42 13.85
N LEU A 79 11.30 8.37 14.66
CA LEU A 79 11.61 8.47 16.09
C LEU A 79 13.06 8.90 16.30
N ALA A 80 14.00 8.28 15.58
CA ALA A 80 15.40 8.68 15.61
C ALA A 80 15.55 10.16 15.20
N HIS A 81 14.87 10.59 14.14
CA HIS A 81 14.91 11.98 13.69
C HIS A 81 14.39 12.94 14.76
N ALA A 82 13.25 12.63 15.38
CA ALA A 82 12.66 13.45 16.44
C ALA A 82 13.57 13.55 17.68
N VAL A 83 14.20 12.43 18.08
CA VAL A 83 15.14 12.40 19.21
C VAL A 83 16.39 13.23 18.91
N PHE A 84 16.98 13.10 17.72
CA PHE A 84 18.16 13.90 17.35
C PHE A 84 17.84 15.38 17.13
N ALA A 85 16.68 15.70 16.56
CA ALA A 85 16.22 17.08 16.39
C ALA A 85 16.00 17.79 17.74
N THR A 86 15.55 17.06 18.76
CA THR A 86 15.34 17.61 20.11
C THR A 86 16.62 17.66 20.94
N THR A 87 17.60 16.78 20.72
CA THR A 87 18.89 16.82 21.43
C THR A 87 19.89 17.83 20.85
N PHE A 88 19.77 18.21 19.58
CA PHE A 88 20.61 19.25 18.95
C PHE A 88 20.00 20.66 18.98
N LEU A 89 18.80 20.84 19.53
CA LEU A 89 18.25 22.17 19.82
C LEU A 89 18.74 22.59 21.22
N PRO A 90 19.67 23.55 21.36
CA PRO A 90 20.05 24.05 22.68
C PRO A 90 18.80 24.63 23.36
N ALA A 91 18.61 24.31 24.64
CA ALA A 91 17.52 24.79 25.48
C ALA A 91 17.59 26.31 25.79
N GLY A 92 17.85 27.14 24.77
CA GLY A 92 18.05 28.58 24.90
C GLY A 92 18.00 29.26 23.53
N GLY A 93 16.78 29.50 23.04
CA GLY A 93 16.53 30.21 21.79
C GLY A 93 15.26 31.06 21.88
N SER A 94 15.18 31.92 22.90
CA SER A 94 14.23 33.03 22.94
C SER A 94 14.88 34.27 22.29
N VAL A 95 14.55 34.53 21.02
CA VAL A 95 14.38 35.87 20.44
C VAL A 95 13.39 35.76 19.29
#